data_AF-A0A943FNU0-F1
#
_entry.id   AF-A0A943FNU0-F1
#
_cell.length_a   1.000
_cell.length_b   1.000
_cell.length_c   1.000
_cell.angle_alpha   90.00
_cell.angle_beta   90.00
_cell.angle_gamma   90.00
#
_symmetry.space_group_name_H-M   'P 1'
#
loop_
_entity.id
_entity.type
_entity.pdbx_description
1 polymer ?
#
loop_
_entity_poly.entity_id
_entity_poly.type
_entity_poly.pdbx_seq_one_letter_code
_entity_poly.pdbx_strand_id
1 'polypeptide(L)'
;MRENALTTLDALKTSLGIDPAEEDAQRDATLVQLINAASAWLETQLGRKLGKSTYRQRYCGTGTQQLSLEQYPIVSVERITDTFTGETITDFDFNETGEIGVLFREDGWTYRGHIGGLAYDYIAPRKYLEVQYVAGYILPKDATEDHPATLPADLEAIVWYMIAQQWAIIENDAAGLSAFSISDVSWTFDKNISETWQSVISKYQRW
;
A
#
# COMPACT_ATOMS: atom_id res chain seq x y z
N MET A 1 7.97 8.39 13.98
CA MET A 1 6.90 8.13 12.99
C MET A 1 6.73 6.63 12.78
N ARG A 2 5.57 6.14 12.36
CA ARG A 2 5.39 4.72 12.03
C ARG A 2 6.06 4.36 10.71
N GLU A 3 6.32 3.08 10.50
CA GLU A 3 6.98 2.54 9.30
C GLU A 3 6.17 2.76 8.01
N ASN A 4 4.86 2.98 8.10
CA ASN A 4 4.00 3.19 6.93
C ASN A 4 3.70 4.67 6.65
N ALA A 5 4.36 5.62 7.32
CA ALA A 5 4.12 7.04 7.08
C ALA A 5 4.49 7.43 5.63
N LEU A 6 3.50 7.94 4.90
CA LEU A 6 3.57 8.24 3.47
C LEU A 6 4.16 9.63 3.16
N THR A 7 4.50 10.41 4.17
CA THR A 7 5.11 11.75 4.08
C THR A 7 6.03 11.97 5.28
N THR A 8 6.91 12.97 5.19
CA THR A 8 7.71 13.46 6.33
C THR A 8 6.99 14.60 7.06
N LEU A 9 7.43 14.92 8.28
CA LEU A 9 6.88 16.03 9.07
C LEU A 9 7.17 17.36 8.38
N ASP A 10 8.41 17.54 7.93
CA ASP A 10 8.90 18.78 7.35
C ASP A 10 8.20 19.11 6.03
N ALA A 11 7.98 18.10 5.18
CA ALA A 11 7.21 18.24 3.95
C ALA A 11 5.76 18.66 4.25
N LEU A 12 5.14 18.05 5.28
CA LEU A 12 3.80 18.42 5.70
C LEU A 12 3.75 19.85 6.27
N LYS A 13 4.67 20.24 7.16
CA LYS A 13 4.76 21.60 7.70
C LYS A 13 4.85 22.63 6.58
N THR A 14 5.74 22.38 5.61
CA THR A 14 5.89 23.23 4.42
C THR A 14 4.58 23.33 3.63
N SER A 15 3.88 22.21 3.43
CA SER A 15 2.59 22.20 2.72
C SER A 15 1.47 22.97 3.45
N LEU A 16 1.51 23.00 4.78
CA LEU A 16 0.58 23.75 5.63
C LEU A 16 0.96 25.24 5.77
N GLY A 17 2.10 25.66 5.22
CA GLY A 17 2.62 27.03 5.38
C GLY A 17 3.24 27.31 6.76
N ILE A 18 3.57 26.27 7.51
CA ILE A 18 4.29 26.35 8.79
C ILE A 18 5.79 26.29 8.50
N ASP A 19 6.58 27.14 9.16
CA ASP A 19 8.04 27.08 9.03
C ASP A 19 8.54 25.73 9.60
N PRO A 20 9.25 24.90 8.81
CA PRO A 20 9.78 23.63 9.31
C PRO A 20 10.76 23.81 10.48
N ALA A 21 11.40 24.98 10.63
CA ALA A 21 12.27 25.30 11.75
C ALA A 21 11.51 25.66 13.04
N GLU A 22 10.19 25.83 12.98
CA GLU A 22 9.37 26.05 14.17
C GLU A 22 9.25 24.74 14.97
N GLU A 23 9.86 24.73 16.16
CA GLU A 23 9.79 23.62 17.11
C GLU A 23 8.62 23.82 18.09
N ASP A 24 7.46 23.23 17.77
CA ASP A 24 6.35 23.10 18.71
C ASP A 24 6.09 21.61 18.96
N ALA A 25 6.55 21.11 20.10
CA ALA A 25 6.48 19.69 20.45
C ALA A 25 5.04 19.14 20.48
N GLN A 26 4.05 19.96 20.82
CA GLN A 26 2.65 19.51 20.90
C GLN A 26 2.01 19.46 19.52
N ARG A 27 2.25 20.47 18.68
CA ARG A 27 1.80 20.48 17.28
C ARG A 27 2.46 19.36 16.49
N ASP A 28 3.76 19.18 16.65
CA ASP A 28 4.53 18.16 15.95
C ASP A 28 4.07 16.75 16.31
N ALA A 29 3.81 16.49 17.61
CA ALA A 29 3.23 15.24 18.05
C ALA A 29 1.86 14.97 17.41
N THR A 30 1.03 16.02 17.29
CA THR A 30 -0.31 15.92 16.68
C THR A 30 -0.20 15.64 15.18
N LEU A 31 0.65 16.37 14.45
CA LEU A 31 0.89 16.16 13.02
C LEU A 31 1.43 14.75 12.74
N VAL A 32 2.37 14.26 13.56
CA VAL A 32 2.88 12.88 13.47
C VAL A 32 1.75 11.86 13.62
N GLN A 33 0.84 12.06 14.57
CA GLN A 33 -0.31 11.17 14.77
C GLN A 33 -1.26 11.20 13.57
N LEU A 34 -1.55 12.38 13.02
CA LEU A 34 -2.38 12.54 11.82
C LEU A 34 -1.76 11.87 10.59
N ILE A 35 -0.44 12.01 10.39
CA ILE A 35 0.30 11.31 9.32
C ILE A 35 0.13 9.80 9.44
N ASN A 36 0.34 9.26 10.63
CA ASN A 36 0.23 7.82 10.86
C ASN A 36 -1.20 7.30 10.64
N ALA A 37 -2.21 8.08 11.07
CA ALA A 37 -3.62 7.72 10.92
C ALA A 37 -4.06 7.76 9.44
N ALA A 38 -3.75 8.85 8.73
CA ALA A 38 -4.07 9.00 7.31
C ALA A 38 -3.38 7.92 6.46
N SER A 39 -2.10 7.64 6.74
CA SER A 39 -1.34 6.59 6.05
C SER A 39 -1.95 5.20 6.27
N ALA A 40 -2.30 4.86 7.51
CA ALA A 40 -2.93 3.57 7.83
C ALA A 40 -4.34 3.45 7.21
N TRP A 41 -5.09 4.55 7.16
CA TRP A 41 -6.39 4.58 6.52
C TRP A 41 -6.27 4.31 5.01
N LEU A 42 -5.30 4.94 4.32
CA LEU A 42 -5.10 4.74 2.89
C LEU A 42 -4.72 3.30 2.54
N GLU A 43 -3.80 2.69 3.31
CA GLU A 43 -3.48 1.26 3.15
C GLU A 43 -4.70 0.35 3.35
N THR A 44 -5.59 0.70 4.29
CA THR A 44 -6.83 -0.06 4.54
C THR A 44 -7.80 0.07 3.37
N GLN A 45 -7.95 1.26 2.79
CA GLN A 45 -8.80 1.47 1.61
C GLN A 45 -8.26 0.78 0.35
N LEU A 46 -6.94 0.74 0.18
CA LEU A 46 -6.31 0.05 -0.94
C LEU A 46 -6.22 -1.47 -0.73
N GLY A 47 -6.40 -1.96 0.50
CA GLY A 47 -6.29 -3.37 0.86
C GLY A 47 -4.86 -3.91 0.76
N ARG A 48 -3.83 -3.05 0.78
CA ARG A 48 -2.42 -3.42 0.60
C ARG A 48 -1.47 -2.50 1.34
N LYS A 49 -0.21 -2.93 1.46
CA LYS A 49 0.89 -2.14 2.01
C LYS A 49 1.57 -1.36 0.91
N LEU A 50 1.86 -0.08 1.18
CA LEU A 50 2.47 0.82 0.19
C LEU A 50 3.99 0.90 0.36
N GLY A 51 4.51 0.73 1.57
CA GLY A 51 5.95 0.73 1.82
C GLY A 51 6.64 -0.49 1.24
N LYS A 52 7.84 -0.29 0.69
CA LYS A 52 8.70 -1.35 0.17
C LYS A 52 9.05 -2.36 1.25
N SER A 53 8.75 -3.63 1.02
CA SER A 53 9.10 -4.72 1.93
C SER A 53 9.32 -6.03 1.18
N THR A 54 9.84 -7.02 1.90
CA THR A 54 10.04 -8.38 1.40
C THR A 54 8.88 -9.26 1.84
N TYR A 55 8.27 -9.95 0.88
CA TYR A 55 7.10 -10.80 1.09
C TYR A 55 7.41 -12.24 0.71
N ARG A 56 6.85 -13.16 1.50
CA ARG A 56 6.84 -14.59 1.19
C ARG A 56 5.41 -15.09 1.27
N GLN A 57 4.83 -15.40 0.13
CA GLN A 57 3.41 -15.74 0.02
C GLN A 57 3.18 -16.94 -0.88
N ARG A 58 2.05 -17.63 -0.67
CA ARG A 58 1.66 -18.79 -1.46
C ARG A 58 0.45 -18.48 -2.32
N TYR A 59 0.55 -18.81 -3.60
CA TYR A 59 -0.45 -18.54 -4.61
C TYR A 59 -0.96 -19.82 -5.28
N CYS A 60 -2.19 -19.73 -5.77
CA CYS A 60 -2.74 -20.71 -6.69
C CYS A 60 -2.29 -20.35 -8.11
N GLY A 61 -1.93 -21.35 -8.91
CA GLY A 61 -1.79 -21.13 -10.35
C GLY A 61 -3.14 -20.72 -10.93
N THR A 62 -3.14 -19.70 -11.80
CA THR A 62 -4.36 -19.08 -12.33
C THR A 62 -4.95 -19.85 -13.51
N GLY A 63 -4.21 -20.79 -14.09
CA GLY A 63 -4.54 -21.42 -15.37
C GLY A 63 -4.32 -20.49 -16.57
N THR A 64 -3.74 -19.31 -16.35
CA THR A 64 -3.44 -18.32 -17.38
C THR A 64 -1.95 -17.95 -17.35
N GLN A 65 -1.52 -17.08 -18.26
CA GLN A 65 -0.15 -16.57 -18.30
C GLN A 65 0.17 -15.53 -17.22
N GLN A 66 -0.84 -15.10 -16.45
CA GLN A 66 -0.72 -14.00 -15.49
C GLN A 66 -0.94 -14.49 -14.07
N LEU A 67 -0.03 -14.13 -13.15
CA LEU A 67 -0.14 -14.37 -11.72
C LEU A 67 -0.08 -13.05 -10.96
N SER A 68 -1.19 -12.69 -10.31
CA SER A 68 -1.31 -11.44 -9.56
C SER A 68 -0.80 -11.60 -8.13
N LEU A 69 0.26 -10.87 -7.77
CA LEU A 69 0.82 -10.80 -6.42
C LEU A 69 0.04 -9.79 -5.56
N GLU A 70 -0.06 -10.02 -4.25
CA GLU A 70 -0.87 -9.16 -3.36
C GLU A 70 -0.29 -7.75 -3.22
N GLN A 71 1.04 -7.64 -3.15
CA GLN A 71 1.75 -6.37 -2.97
C GLN A 71 2.42 -5.94 -4.28
N TYR A 72 2.39 -4.65 -4.56
CA TYR A 72 2.92 -4.04 -5.78
C TYR A 72 3.25 -2.56 -5.55
N PRO A 73 4.06 -1.89 -6.39
CA PRO A 73 4.76 -2.39 -7.56
C PRO A 73 5.82 -3.45 -7.22
N ILE A 74 6.11 -4.36 -8.14
CA ILE A 74 7.13 -5.40 -7.97
C ILE A 74 8.50 -4.77 -8.25
N VAL A 75 9.40 -4.84 -7.28
CA VAL A 75 10.78 -4.35 -7.40
C VAL A 75 11.70 -5.47 -7.85
N SER A 76 11.57 -6.64 -7.24
CA SER A 76 12.36 -7.82 -7.60
C SER A 76 11.68 -9.09 -7.12
N VAL A 77 11.83 -10.18 -7.86
CA VAL A 77 11.42 -11.52 -7.42
C VAL A 77 12.68 -12.32 -7.09
N GLU A 78 12.81 -12.74 -5.84
CA GLU A 78 13.99 -13.48 -5.38
C GLU A 78 13.90 -14.95 -5.80
N ARG A 79 12.73 -15.56 -5.63
CA ARG A 79 12.50 -16.97 -5.97
C ARG A 79 11.03 -17.31 -6.09
N ILE A 80 10.70 -18.14 -7.06
CA ILE A 80 9.41 -18.82 -7.16
C ILE A 80 9.65 -20.32 -7.08
N THR A 81 9.02 -21.01 -6.14
CA THR A 81 9.15 -22.45 -5.95
C THR A 81 7.80 -23.14 -6.09
N ASP A 82 7.73 -24.15 -6.95
CA ASP A 82 6.62 -25.09 -6.95
C ASP A 82 6.76 -26.02 -5.75
N THR A 83 5.94 -25.83 -4.71
CA THR A 83 5.99 -26.66 -3.50
C THR A 83 5.53 -28.12 -3.69
N PHE A 84 5.01 -28.46 -4.87
CA PHE A 84 4.61 -29.81 -5.21
C PHE A 84 5.74 -30.59 -5.91
N THR A 85 6.44 -29.98 -6.87
CA THR A 85 7.60 -30.61 -7.54
C THR A 85 8.92 -30.32 -6.83
N GLY A 86 9.00 -29.25 -6.04
CA GLY A 86 10.23 -28.73 -5.45
C GLY A 86 11.07 -27.89 -6.41
N GLU A 87 10.61 -27.68 -7.64
CA GLU A 87 11.37 -26.99 -8.68
C GLU A 87 11.29 -25.47 -8.52
N THR A 88 12.39 -24.80 -8.86
CA THR A 88 12.43 -23.34 -8.94
C THR A 88 12.02 -22.90 -10.35
N ILE A 89 11.04 -22.01 -10.43
CA ILE A 89 10.53 -21.43 -11.67
C ILE A 89 11.35 -20.17 -11.94
N THR A 90 11.89 -20.04 -13.14
CA THR A 90 12.78 -18.92 -13.55
C THR A 90 12.37 -18.28 -14.87
N ASP A 91 11.48 -18.92 -15.61
CA ASP A 91 10.90 -18.52 -16.89
C ASP A 91 9.69 -17.59 -16.69
N PHE A 92 9.89 -16.49 -15.98
CA PHE A 92 8.85 -15.48 -15.75
C PHE A 92 9.41 -14.07 -16.00
N ASP A 93 8.51 -13.14 -16.28
CA ASP A 93 8.82 -11.71 -16.45
C ASP A 93 7.81 -10.83 -15.71
N PHE A 94 8.21 -9.62 -15.38
CA PHE A 94 7.34 -8.58 -14.82
C PHE A 94 7.71 -7.17 -15.32
N ASN A 95 8.54 -7.05 -16.36
CA ASN A 95 9.00 -5.74 -16.84
C ASN A 95 7.85 -4.81 -17.25
N GLU A 96 6.81 -5.33 -17.92
CA GLU A 96 5.66 -4.52 -18.37
C GLU A 96 4.54 -4.45 -17.33
N THR A 97 4.51 -5.40 -16.39
CA THR A 97 3.36 -5.64 -15.50
C THR A 97 3.69 -5.54 -14.01
N GLY A 98 4.93 -5.21 -13.67
CA GLY A 98 5.42 -5.08 -12.32
C GLY A 98 4.69 -4.00 -11.53
N GLU A 99 4.35 -2.89 -12.19
CA GLU A 99 3.61 -1.77 -11.59
C GLU A 99 2.22 -2.19 -11.07
N ILE A 100 1.55 -3.08 -11.78
CA ILE A 100 0.24 -3.62 -11.39
C ILE A 100 0.34 -4.93 -10.62
N GLY A 101 1.55 -5.39 -10.31
CA GLY A 101 1.79 -6.58 -9.50
C GLY A 101 1.52 -7.91 -10.17
N VAL A 102 1.72 -8.01 -11.48
CA VAL A 102 1.48 -9.25 -12.23
C VAL A 102 2.80 -9.83 -12.71
N LEU A 103 2.98 -11.14 -12.49
CA LEU A 103 4.04 -11.94 -13.10
C LEU A 103 3.50 -12.63 -14.35
N PHE A 104 4.17 -12.41 -15.47
CA PHE A 104 3.90 -13.06 -16.74
C PHE A 104 4.78 -14.31 -16.90
N ARG A 105 4.22 -15.37 -17.46
CA ARG A 105 4.94 -16.60 -17.81
C ARG A 105 4.39 -17.17 -19.11
N GLU A 106 5.25 -17.43 -20.09
CA GLU A 106 4.84 -17.92 -21.42
C GLU A 106 4.09 -19.26 -21.34
N ASP A 107 4.63 -20.22 -20.60
CA ASP A 107 4.02 -21.53 -20.34
C ASP A 107 2.82 -21.48 -19.37
N GLY A 108 2.56 -20.30 -18.82
CA GLY A 108 1.52 -20.03 -17.86
C GLY A 108 1.69 -20.66 -16.48
N TRP A 109 0.72 -20.34 -15.64
CA TRP A 109 0.65 -20.77 -14.25
C TRP A 109 -0.35 -21.89 -14.13
N THR A 110 0.10 -23.13 -14.20
CA THR A 110 -0.77 -24.32 -14.21
C THR A 110 -1.78 -24.28 -13.05
N TYR A 111 -3.07 -24.33 -13.35
CA TYR A 111 -4.07 -24.45 -12.30
C TYR A 111 -3.99 -25.84 -11.67
N ARG A 112 -3.89 -25.89 -10.34
CA ARG A 112 -3.89 -27.14 -9.57
C ARG A 112 -4.88 -27.02 -8.43
N GLY A 113 -5.63 -28.08 -8.19
CA GLY A 113 -6.63 -28.12 -7.14
C GLY A 113 -6.98 -29.55 -6.74
N HIS A 114 -7.81 -29.68 -5.72
CA HIS A 114 -8.46 -30.92 -5.37
C HIS A 114 -9.52 -31.25 -6.41
N ILE A 115 -9.49 -32.47 -6.92
CA ILE A 115 -10.46 -32.97 -7.88
C ILE A 115 -11.55 -33.74 -7.12
N GLY A 116 -12.81 -33.54 -7.51
CA GLY A 116 -13.94 -34.23 -6.89
C GLY A 116 -15.11 -34.44 -7.84
N GLY A 117 -16.06 -35.27 -7.40
CA GLY A 117 -17.24 -35.62 -8.19
C GLY A 117 -16.97 -36.62 -9.32
N LEU A 118 -18.02 -36.97 -10.06
CA LEU A 118 -17.95 -37.95 -11.15
C LEU A 118 -17.37 -37.37 -12.44
N ALA A 119 -17.40 -36.05 -12.60
CA ALA A 119 -16.88 -35.33 -13.77
C ALA A 119 -15.40 -34.91 -13.62
N TYR A 120 -14.76 -35.19 -12.47
CA TYR A 120 -13.39 -34.79 -12.16
C TYR A 120 -13.15 -33.27 -12.23
N ASP A 121 -14.12 -32.47 -11.78
CA ASP A 121 -13.97 -31.03 -11.67
C ASP A 121 -13.07 -30.64 -10.49
N TYR A 122 -12.37 -29.52 -10.62
CA TYR A 122 -11.64 -28.92 -9.51
C TYR A 122 -12.59 -28.29 -8.50
N ILE A 123 -12.63 -28.83 -7.28
CA ILE A 123 -13.51 -28.38 -6.20
C ILE A 123 -12.85 -27.37 -5.26
N ALA A 124 -11.52 -27.32 -5.21
CA ALA A 124 -10.78 -26.37 -4.39
C ALA A 124 -9.38 -26.09 -4.96
N PRO A 125 -8.99 -24.81 -5.16
CA PRO A 125 -7.67 -24.47 -5.66
C PRO A 125 -6.59 -24.76 -4.61
N ARG A 126 -5.40 -25.16 -5.06
CA ARG A 126 -4.24 -25.43 -4.21
C ARG A 126 -3.24 -24.28 -4.31
N LYS A 127 -2.84 -23.71 -3.17
CA LYS A 127 -1.78 -22.71 -3.07
C LYS A 127 -0.39 -23.37 -3.10
N TYR A 128 0.08 -23.75 -4.28
CA TYR A 128 1.32 -24.51 -4.44
C TYR A 128 2.53 -23.66 -4.88
N LEU A 129 2.32 -22.45 -5.39
CA LEU A 129 3.39 -21.55 -5.81
C LEU A 129 3.84 -20.73 -4.62
N GLU A 130 5.06 -20.94 -4.12
CA GLU A 130 5.65 -20.09 -3.10
C GLU A 130 6.52 -19.03 -3.76
N VAL A 131 6.15 -17.76 -3.60
CA VAL A 131 6.83 -16.62 -4.20
C VAL A 131 7.46 -15.79 -3.09
N GLN A 132 8.76 -15.55 -3.22
CA GLN A 132 9.54 -14.65 -2.38
C GLN A 132 9.95 -13.45 -3.23
N TYR A 133 9.50 -12.25 -2.86
CA TYR A 133 9.63 -11.06 -3.69
C TYR A 133 9.67 -9.78 -2.86
N VAL A 134 10.25 -8.73 -3.44
CA VAL A 134 10.28 -7.37 -2.91
C VAL A 134 9.28 -6.53 -3.70
N ALA A 135 8.37 -5.87 -2.99
CA ALA A 135 7.35 -5.02 -3.60
C ALA A 135 7.02 -3.81 -2.72
N GLY A 136 6.40 -2.79 -3.32
CA GLY A 136 6.03 -1.53 -2.69
C GLY A 136 6.94 -0.38 -3.08
N TYR A 137 6.53 0.82 -2.68
CA TYR A 137 7.22 2.08 -2.97
C TYR A 137 8.26 2.42 -1.89
N ILE A 138 9.33 3.08 -2.31
CA ILE A 138 10.23 3.76 -1.38
C ILE A 138 9.46 5.00 -0.89
N LEU A 139 9.10 5.00 0.39
CA LEU A 139 8.33 6.10 0.99
C LEU A 139 9.24 7.33 1.16
N PRO A 140 8.69 8.56 1.14
CA PRO A 140 9.47 9.79 1.31
C PRO A 140 10.36 9.80 2.56
N LYS A 141 9.92 9.17 3.66
CA LYS A 141 10.71 9.06 4.89
C LYS A 141 11.90 8.07 4.81
N ASP A 142 11.82 7.10 3.90
CA ASP A 142 12.81 6.05 3.71
C ASP A 142 13.72 6.35 2.52
N ALA A 143 13.50 7.48 1.85
CA ALA A 143 14.29 7.92 0.71
C ALA A 143 15.71 8.33 1.15
N THR A 144 16.68 7.96 0.32
CA THR A 144 18.09 8.32 0.46
C THR A 144 18.62 8.85 -0.87
N GLU A 145 19.83 9.43 -0.90
CA GLU A 145 20.42 9.93 -2.15
C GLU A 145 20.54 8.84 -3.23
N ASP A 146 20.89 7.62 -2.84
CA ASP A 146 21.04 6.48 -3.76
C ASP A 146 19.68 5.81 -4.12
N HIS A 147 18.67 5.99 -3.26
CA HIS A 147 17.35 5.38 -3.40
C HIS A 147 16.26 6.44 -3.16
N PRO A 148 15.89 7.23 -4.18
CA PRO A 148 14.90 8.28 -4.05
C PRO A 148 13.49 7.71 -3.80
N ALA A 149 12.61 8.55 -3.27
CA ALA A 149 11.21 8.20 -3.07
C ALA A 149 10.55 7.81 -4.41
N THR A 150 9.80 6.71 -4.41
CA THR A 150 9.06 6.25 -5.59
C THR A 150 7.55 6.28 -5.39
N LEU A 151 7.08 6.73 -4.22
CA LEU A 151 5.66 6.90 -3.95
C LEU A 151 5.08 7.93 -4.95
N PRO A 152 3.98 7.61 -5.65
CA PRO A 152 3.29 8.56 -6.50
C PRO A 152 2.85 9.82 -5.75
N ALA A 153 3.14 10.99 -6.31
CA ALA A 153 2.88 12.28 -5.68
C ALA A 153 1.38 12.56 -5.46
N ASP A 154 0.49 11.92 -6.21
CA ASP A 154 -0.95 12.02 -6.02
C ASP A 154 -1.43 11.28 -4.75
N LEU A 155 -0.83 10.13 -4.41
CA LEU A 155 -1.08 9.45 -3.13
C LEU A 155 -0.57 10.28 -1.94
N GLU A 156 0.62 10.88 -2.08
CA GLU A 156 1.17 11.77 -1.06
C GLU A 156 0.30 13.02 -0.87
N ALA A 157 -0.15 13.64 -1.97
CA ALA A 157 -1.02 14.80 -1.93
C ALA A 157 -2.37 14.52 -1.23
N ILE A 158 -2.96 13.33 -1.43
CA ILE A 158 -4.19 12.93 -0.71
C ILE A 158 -3.96 12.94 0.81
N VAL A 159 -2.82 12.41 1.26
CA VAL A 159 -2.46 12.41 2.68
C VAL A 159 -2.34 13.83 3.20
N TRP A 160 -1.68 14.73 2.46
CA TRP A 160 -1.59 16.16 2.84
C TRP A 160 -2.97 16.82 2.92
N TYR A 161 -3.84 16.62 1.92
CA TYR A 161 -5.18 17.20 1.93
C TYR A 161 -6.04 16.68 3.08
N MET A 162 -5.98 15.37 3.36
CA MET A 162 -6.63 14.76 4.50
C MET A 162 -6.19 15.43 5.80
N ILE A 163 -4.88 15.53 6.02
CA ILE A 163 -4.33 16.11 7.25
C ILE A 163 -4.66 17.59 7.35
N ALA A 164 -4.55 18.37 6.27
CA ALA A 164 -4.89 19.78 6.24
C ALA A 164 -6.37 20.03 6.59
N GLN A 165 -7.28 19.19 6.08
CA GLN A 165 -8.69 19.27 6.43
C GLN A 165 -8.91 19.00 7.92
N GLN A 166 -8.29 17.96 8.47
CA GLN A 166 -8.41 17.62 9.89
C GLN A 166 -7.75 18.68 10.78
N TRP A 167 -6.63 19.24 10.35
CA TRP A 167 -5.92 20.31 11.04
C TRP A 167 -6.77 21.57 11.11
N ALA A 168 -7.40 21.97 9.99
CA ALA A 168 -8.31 23.10 9.96
C ALA A 168 -9.53 22.91 10.89
N ILE A 169 -10.05 21.68 11.01
CA ILE A 169 -11.11 21.37 11.99
C ILE A 169 -10.58 21.57 13.40
N ILE A 170 -9.40 21.03 13.74
CA ILE A 170 -8.80 21.18 15.06
C ILE A 170 -8.58 22.66 15.40
N GLU A 171 -8.09 23.47 14.46
CA GLU A 171 -7.84 24.91 14.67
C GLU A 171 -9.14 25.72 14.81
N ASN A 172 -10.17 25.45 14.01
CA ASN A 172 -11.42 26.20 14.04
C ASN A 172 -12.36 25.74 15.18
N ASP A 173 -12.35 24.46 15.54
CA ASP A 173 -13.18 23.88 16.62
C ASP A 173 -12.55 24.08 18.02
N ALA A 174 -11.29 24.56 18.07
CA ALA A 174 -10.68 25.11 19.28
C ALA A 174 -11.38 26.38 19.82
N ALA A 175 -12.35 26.93 19.09
CA ALA A 175 -13.26 27.96 19.61
C ALA A 175 -14.37 27.40 20.54
N GLY A 176 -14.44 26.08 20.79
CA GLY A 176 -15.53 25.48 21.59
C GLY A 176 -15.28 24.14 22.30
N LEU A 177 -14.06 23.57 22.30
CA LEU A 177 -13.80 22.24 22.87
C LEU A 177 -12.97 22.27 24.17
N SER A 178 -13.46 21.59 25.21
CA SER A 178 -12.88 21.54 26.56
C SER A 178 -11.92 20.36 26.83
N ALA A 179 -11.83 19.36 25.94
CA ALA A 179 -10.78 18.34 25.92
C ALA A 179 -10.83 17.52 24.62
N PHE A 180 -9.66 17.27 24.01
CA PHE A 180 -9.49 16.40 22.83
C PHE A 180 -8.59 15.21 23.22
N SER A 181 -9.10 13.98 23.11
CA SER A 181 -8.30 12.76 23.36
C SER A 181 -7.90 12.13 22.02
N ILE A 182 -6.63 12.22 21.68
CA ILE A 182 -6.03 11.81 20.40
C ILE A 182 -5.64 10.31 20.40
N SER A 183 -6.07 9.52 21.39
CA SER A 183 -5.59 8.14 21.50
C SER A 183 -6.19 7.19 20.46
N ASP A 184 -7.35 7.51 19.89
CA ASP A 184 -8.05 6.69 18.89
C ASP A 184 -8.59 7.58 17.75
N VAL A 185 -7.69 8.15 16.95
CA VAL A 185 -8.09 8.85 15.72
C VAL A 185 -8.54 7.80 14.70
N SER A 186 -9.82 7.43 14.74
CA SER A 186 -10.50 6.65 13.72
C SER A 186 -11.13 7.59 12.70
N TRP A 187 -10.76 7.43 11.43
CA TRP A 187 -11.28 8.26 10.34
C TRP A 187 -12.59 7.68 9.82
N THR A 188 -13.71 8.28 10.21
CA THR A 188 -15.02 8.06 9.58
C THR A 188 -15.43 9.34 8.87
N PHE A 189 -15.41 9.33 7.54
CA PHE A 189 -15.85 10.47 6.74
C PHE A 189 -17.38 10.63 6.86
N ASP A 190 -17.83 11.70 7.52
CA ASP A 190 -19.25 12.06 7.66
C ASP A 190 -19.84 12.62 6.34
N LYS A 191 -18.98 13.05 5.42
CA LYS A 191 -19.35 13.50 4.07
C LYS A 191 -18.64 12.64 3.03
N ASN A 192 -19.26 12.46 1.87
CA ASN A 192 -18.63 11.77 0.73
C ASN A 192 -17.21 12.33 0.54
N ILE A 193 -16.23 11.43 0.59
CA ILE A 193 -14.86 11.70 0.17
C ILE A 193 -14.95 12.40 -1.19
N SER A 194 -14.19 13.47 -1.39
CA SER A 194 -14.20 14.22 -2.65
C SER A 194 -14.08 13.24 -3.84
N GLU A 195 -14.93 13.38 -4.86
CA GLU A 195 -14.94 12.49 -6.03
C GLU A 195 -13.54 12.39 -6.67
N THR A 196 -12.75 13.46 -6.58
CA THR A 196 -11.36 13.49 -7.02
C THR A 196 -10.47 12.52 -6.24
N TRP A 197 -10.58 12.45 -4.91
CA TRP A 197 -9.78 11.51 -4.11
C TRP A 197 -10.19 10.06 -4.39
N GLN A 198 -11.50 9.79 -4.51
CA GLN A 198 -11.98 8.46 -4.87
C GLN A 198 -11.45 8.04 -6.25
N SER A 199 -11.40 8.96 -7.22
CA SER A 199 -10.88 8.69 -8.56
C SER A 199 -9.38 8.39 -8.58
N VAL A 200 -8.61 8.92 -7.64
CA VAL A 200 -7.18 8.62 -7.51
C VAL A 200 -6.99 7.30 -6.78
N ILE A 201 -7.67 7.08 -5.66
CA ILE A 201 -7.62 5.82 -4.91
C ILE A 201 -7.98 4.64 -5.82
N SER A 202 -9.02 4.78 -6.65
CA SER A 202 -9.46 3.71 -7.55
C SER A 202 -8.42 3.35 -8.63
N LYS A 203 -7.56 4.28 -9.06
CA LYS A 203 -6.44 3.97 -9.97
C LYS A 203 -5.41 3.03 -9.35
N TYR A 204 -5.27 3.07 -8.03
CA TYR A 204 -4.31 2.26 -7.27
C TYR A 204 -4.94 1.05 -6.58
N GLN A 205 -6.26 0.86 -6.75
CA GLN A 205 -6.96 -0.36 -6.40
C GLN A 205 -6.87 -1.36 -7.55
N ARG A 206 -6.77 -2.64 -7.19
CA ARG A 206 -6.88 -3.71 -8.18
C ARG A 206 -8.35 -4.04 -8.38
N TRP A 207 -8.76 -4.13 -9.65
CA TRP A 207 -10.10 -4.50 -10.10
C TRP A 207 -10.28 -6.02 -10.19
#